data_AF-A0A0K8QDQ0-F1
#
_entry.id   AF-A0A0K8QDQ0-F1
#
_cell.length_a   1.000
_cell.length_b   1.000
_cell.length_c   1.000
_cell.angle_alpha   90.00
_cell.angle_beta   90.00
_cell.angle_gamma   90.00
#
_symmetry.space_group_name_H-M   'P 1'
#
loop_
_entity.id
_entity.type
_entity.pdbx_description
1 polymer ?
#
loop_
_entity_poly.entity_id
_entity_poly.type
_entity_poly.pdbx_seq_one_letter_code
_entity_poly.pdbx_strand_id
1 'polypeptide(L)'
;MTGASAYTALRTAYRRGLTELAIKDLCAASPQDFMPAVGAELADLAGAAIEAALAVARAEAAATFDPADIAGVGLAVIGMGKCGARELNYISDVDVIYVIEAPDLEDAEAATIGTALAAGISRAISSTGTEPGLWEVDANLRPEGKSGPLVRTLPSHLSYYAKWAESWEFQALLKARTIAGDRDLGSRYEQAVQPLVWLPPAGKGSWNRCRRCAAG
;
A
#
# COMPACT_ATOMS: atom_id res chain seq x y z
N MET A 1 16.56 13.57 7.11
CA MET A 1 15.62 14.64 7.53
C MET A 1 14.45 13.99 8.25
N THR A 2 13.89 14.60 9.28
CA THR A 2 12.71 14.10 10.02
C THR A 2 11.70 15.23 10.27
N GLY A 3 10.49 14.88 10.71
CA GLY A 3 9.46 15.82 11.15
C GLY A 3 8.96 16.75 10.05
N ALA A 4 8.48 17.94 10.46
CA ALA A 4 7.80 18.88 9.57
C ALA A 4 8.62 19.28 8.32
N SER A 5 9.94 19.38 8.44
CA SER A 5 10.82 19.69 7.30
C SER A 5 10.83 18.57 6.25
N ALA A 6 10.86 17.31 6.70
CA ALA A 6 10.81 16.16 5.83
C ALA A 6 9.43 16.00 5.18
N TYR A 7 8.35 16.24 5.95
CA TYR A 7 6.99 16.19 5.44
C TYR A 7 6.76 17.27 4.37
N THR A 8 7.27 18.48 4.60
CA THR A 8 7.21 19.57 3.61
C THR A 8 7.96 19.20 2.34
N ALA A 9 9.18 18.67 2.46
CA ALA A 9 10.00 18.30 1.31
C ALA A 9 9.35 17.21 0.46
N LEU A 10 8.86 16.12 1.07
CA LEU A 10 8.23 15.01 0.34
C LEU A 10 6.93 15.46 -0.35
N ARG A 11 6.11 16.26 0.33
CA ARG A 11 4.83 16.75 -0.21
C ARG A 11 5.03 17.75 -1.35
N THR A 12 6.03 18.61 -1.24
CA THR A 12 6.43 19.53 -2.32
C THR A 12 6.91 18.77 -3.55
N ALA A 13 7.74 17.72 -3.35
CA ALA A 13 8.21 16.89 -4.44
C ALA A 13 7.07 16.17 -5.17
N TYR A 14 6.12 15.59 -4.41
CA TYR A 14 4.92 14.99 -4.98
C TYR A 14 4.10 15.99 -5.80
N ARG A 15 3.83 17.19 -5.24
CA ARG A 15 3.04 18.22 -5.93
C ARG A 15 3.73 18.77 -7.19
N ARG A 16 5.06 18.81 -7.21
CA ARG A 16 5.82 19.14 -8.41
C ARG A 16 5.58 18.09 -9.51
N GLY A 17 5.73 16.81 -9.19
CA GLY A 17 5.44 15.73 -10.15
C GLY A 17 3.98 15.73 -10.60
N LEU A 18 3.05 15.97 -9.68
CA LEU A 18 1.62 16.11 -9.98
C LEU A 18 1.35 17.27 -10.95
N THR A 19 2.01 18.40 -10.75
CA THR A 19 1.86 19.59 -11.62
C THR A 19 2.40 19.30 -13.01
N GLU A 20 3.57 18.67 -13.11
CA GLU A 20 4.16 18.26 -14.39
C GLU A 20 3.23 17.29 -15.14
N LEU A 21 2.65 16.31 -14.45
CA LEU A 21 1.67 15.39 -15.02
C LEU A 21 0.38 16.12 -15.46
N ALA A 22 -0.16 17.01 -14.63
CA ALA A 22 -1.37 17.75 -14.95
C ALA A 22 -1.18 18.63 -16.21
N ILE A 23 0.01 19.20 -16.41
CA ILE A 23 0.34 19.93 -17.64
C ILE A 23 0.33 18.99 -18.85
N LYS A 24 0.94 17.81 -18.75
CA LYS A 24 0.92 16.82 -19.85
C LYS A 24 -0.50 16.41 -20.21
N ASP A 25 -1.33 16.16 -19.19
CA ASP A 25 -2.74 15.75 -19.34
C ASP A 25 -3.57 16.84 -20.03
N LEU A 26 -3.48 18.09 -19.56
CA LEU A 26 -4.17 19.24 -20.14
C LEU A 26 -3.74 19.54 -21.59
N CYS A 27 -2.48 19.25 -21.93
CA CYS A 27 -1.94 19.47 -23.27
C CYS A 27 -2.03 18.24 -24.18
N ALA A 28 -2.62 17.13 -23.74
CA ALA A 28 -2.72 15.91 -24.53
C ALA A 28 -3.62 16.13 -25.75
N ALA A 29 -3.14 15.74 -26.94
CA ALA A 29 -3.91 15.84 -28.19
C ALA A 29 -5.18 14.97 -28.18
N SER A 30 -5.15 13.85 -27.44
CA SER A 30 -6.29 12.98 -27.19
C SER A 30 -6.32 12.60 -25.69
N PRO A 31 -7.10 13.32 -24.87
CA PRO A 31 -7.16 13.07 -23.43
C PRO A 31 -7.64 11.65 -23.07
N GLN A 32 -8.56 11.08 -23.87
CA GLN A 32 -9.08 9.72 -23.62
C GLN A 32 -8.00 8.65 -23.80
N ASP A 33 -7.14 8.81 -24.82
CA ASP A 33 -6.05 7.88 -25.08
C ASP A 33 -4.90 8.03 -24.08
N PHE A 34 -4.72 9.25 -23.54
CA PHE A 34 -3.67 9.55 -22.57
C PHE A 34 -4.06 9.17 -21.13
N MET A 35 -5.35 9.12 -20.80
CA MET A 35 -5.85 8.85 -19.45
C MET A 35 -5.25 7.60 -18.78
N PRO A 36 -5.07 6.43 -19.44
CA PRO A 36 -4.43 5.28 -18.82
C PRO A 36 -2.98 5.55 -18.37
N ALA A 37 -2.23 6.34 -19.14
CA ALA A 37 -0.87 6.75 -18.78
C ALA A 37 -0.88 7.70 -17.58
N VAL A 38 -1.87 8.60 -17.49
CA VAL A 38 -2.05 9.49 -16.33
C VAL A 38 -2.30 8.68 -15.06
N GLY A 39 -3.21 7.70 -15.11
CA GLY A 39 -3.50 6.85 -13.95
C GLY A 39 -2.28 6.04 -13.48
N ALA A 40 -1.45 5.62 -14.42
CA ALA A 40 -0.21 4.92 -14.13
C ALA A 40 0.85 5.84 -13.51
N GLU A 41 1.08 7.03 -14.07
CA GLU A 41 2.01 8.01 -13.51
C GLU A 41 1.55 8.48 -12.12
N LEU A 42 0.24 8.68 -11.89
CA LEU A 42 -0.30 9.01 -10.57
C LEU A 42 -0.05 7.90 -9.54
N ALA A 43 -0.22 6.63 -9.92
CA ALA A 43 0.05 5.50 -9.04
C ALA A 43 1.56 5.37 -8.72
N ASP A 44 2.44 5.70 -9.67
CA ASP A 44 3.88 5.68 -9.46
C ASP A 44 4.33 6.86 -8.59
N LEU A 45 3.74 8.05 -8.76
CA LEU A 45 3.93 9.20 -7.86
C LEU A 45 3.49 8.88 -6.43
N ALA A 46 2.36 8.18 -6.26
CA ALA A 46 1.89 7.75 -4.95
C ALA A 46 2.86 6.75 -4.29
N GLY A 47 3.37 5.77 -5.05
CA GLY A 47 4.40 4.84 -4.59
C GLY A 47 5.68 5.56 -4.16
N ALA A 48 6.15 6.53 -4.95
CA ALA A 48 7.33 7.33 -4.61
C ALA A 48 7.13 8.19 -3.35
N ALA A 49 5.94 8.74 -3.14
CA ALA A 49 5.61 9.47 -1.92
C ALA A 49 5.61 8.55 -0.69
N ILE A 50 5.06 7.34 -0.80
CA ILE A 50 5.08 6.33 0.27
C ILE A 50 6.50 5.86 0.56
N GLU A 51 7.33 5.64 -0.47
CA GLU A 51 8.75 5.29 -0.30
C GLU A 51 9.49 6.37 0.50
N ALA A 52 9.32 7.64 0.13
CA ALA A 52 9.89 8.75 0.86
C ALA A 52 9.34 8.83 2.30
N ALA A 53 8.04 8.61 2.49
CA ALA A 53 7.41 8.60 3.80
C ALA A 53 7.93 7.45 4.68
N LEU A 54 8.20 6.26 4.11
CA LEU A 54 8.82 5.14 4.82
C LEU A 54 10.25 5.48 5.25
N ALA A 55 11.04 6.13 4.39
CA ALA A 55 12.37 6.58 4.76
C ALA A 55 12.34 7.58 5.95
N VAL A 56 11.37 8.49 5.94
CA VAL A 56 11.14 9.42 7.07
C VAL A 56 10.70 8.68 8.32
N ALA A 57 9.75 7.74 8.19
CA ALA A 57 9.25 6.93 9.30
C ALA A 57 10.38 6.11 9.96
N ARG A 58 11.29 5.53 9.16
CA ARG A 58 12.48 4.83 9.67
C ARG A 58 13.41 5.76 10.45
N ALA A 59 13.65 6.96 9.93
CA ALA A 59 14.48 7.94 10.61
C ALA A 59 13.85 8.47 11.92
N GLU A 60 12.52 8.59 11.97
CA GLU A 60 11.79 8.99 13.18
C GLU A 60 11.72 7.86 14.21
N ALA A 61 11.58 6.61 13.77
CA ALA A 61 11.55 5.43 14.63
C ALA A 61 12.84 5.26 15.45
N ALA A 62 13.98 5.76 14.96
CA ALA A 62 15.26 5.71 15.67
C ALA A 62 15.29 6.51 16.99
N ALA A 63 14.26 7.33 17.27
CA ALA A 63 14.08 7.96 18.57
C ALA A 63 13.51 7.01 19.64
N THR A 64 13.01 5.83 19.25
CA THR A 64 12.29 4.90 20.14
C THR A 64 12.86 3.48 20.08
N PHE A 65 13.29 3.03 18.90
CA PHE A 65 13.80 1.68 18.68
C PHE A 65 15.28 1.70 18.29
N ASP A 66 15.97 0.57 18.48
CA ASP A 66 17.36 0.45 18.05
C ASP A 66 17.44 0.56 16.51
N PRO A 67 18.39 1.33 15.95
CA PRO A 67 18.60 1.40 14.51
C PRO A 67 18.82 0.04 13.83
N ALA A 68 19.45 -0.92 14.50
CA ALA A 68 19.64 -2.27 13.99
C ALA A 68 18.31 -3.01 13.85
N ASP A 69 17.42 -2.92 14.84
CA ASP A 69 16.11 -3.57 14.81
C ASP A 69 15.21 -2.94 13.73
N ILE A 70 15.25 -1.60 13.59
CA ILE A 70 14.54 -0.91 12.51
C ILE A 70 15.01 -1.40 11.14
N ALA A 71 16.33 -1.54 10.96
CA ALA A 71 16.92 -2.06 9.72
C ALA A 71 16.60 -3.54 9.49
N GLY A 72 16.47 -4.33 10.56
CA GLY A 72 16.09 -5.75 10.53
C GLY A 72 14.64 -5.99 10.14
N VAL A 73 13.75 -4.99 10.28
CA VAL A 73 12.37 -5.09 9.79
C VAL A 73 12.28 -4.72 8.31
N GLY A 74 12.21 -5.73 7.47
CA GLY A 74 11.71 -5.64 6.10
C GLY A 74 10.22 -5.27 6.14
N LEU A 75 9.84 -4.21 5.43
CA LEU A 75 8.46 -3.76 5.30
C LEU A 75 8.19 -3.47 3.84
N ALA A 76 7.22 -4.19 3.27
CA ALA A 76 6.70 -3.97 1.93
C ALA A 76 5.31 -3.32 2.03
N VAL A 77 5.07 -2.31 1.19
CA VAL A 77 3.76 -1.68 1.03
C VAL A 77 3.15 -2.17 -0.27
N ILE A 78 2.03 -2.87 -0.15
CA ILE A 78 1.26 -3.41 -1.27
C ILE A 78 0.13 -2.43 -1.57
N GLY A 79 0.23 -1.73 -2.70
CA GLY A 79 -0.86 -0.95 -3.25
C GLY A 79 -2.00 -1.86 -3.69
N MET A 80 -3.20 -1.46 -3.32
CA MET A 80 -4.45 -2.16 -3.63
C MET A 80 -5.34 -1.26 -4.48
N GLY A 81 -6.50 -1.77 -4.90
CA GLY A 81 -7.50 -0.98 -5.61
C GLY A 81 -6.92 -0.26 -6.83
N LYS A 82 -7.26 1.02 -7.00
CA LYS A 82 -6.80 1.84 -8.13
C LYS A 82 -5.29 2.06 -8.15
N CYS A 83 -4.67 2.22 -6.98
CA CYS A 83 -3.22 2.41 -6.89
C CYS A 83 -2.47 1.16 -7.35
N GLY A 84 -2.90 -0.01 -6.85
CA GLY A 84 -2.34 -1.29 -7.21
C GLY A 84 -2.49 -1.61 -8.71
N ALA A 85 -3.66 -1.34 -9.27
CA ALA A 85 -3.94 -1.52 -10.70
C ALA A 85 -3.32 -0.47 -11.64
N ARG A 86 -2.65 0.57 -11.11
CA ARG A 86 -2.14 1.70 -11.90
C ARG A 86 -3.25 2.47 -12.65
N GLU A 87 -4.39 2.62 -11.98
CA GLU A 87 -5.62 3.29 -12.46
C GLU A 87 -6.02 4.45 -11.51
N LEU A 88 -5.05 5.10 -10.86
CA LEU A 88 -5.31 6.14 -9.86
C LEU A 88 -5.93 7.39 -10.53
N ASN A 89 -6.70 8.18 -9.77
CA ASN A 89 -7.16 9.50 -10.21
C ASN A 89 -6.65 10.59 -9.26
N TYR A 90 -6.73 11.85 -9.69
CA TYR A 90 -6.17 13.01 -8.98
C TYR A 90 -6.63 13.20 -7.53
N ILE A 91 -7.80 12.65 -7.17
CA ILE A 91 -8.44 12.85 -5.85
C ILE A 91 -8.67 11.52 -5.12
N SER A 92 -7.98 10.44 -5.51
CA SER A 92 -8.14 9.14 -4.88
C SER A 92 -7.35 9.05 -3.59
N ASP A 93 -7.96 8.42 -2.58
CA ASP A 93 -7.22 7.79 -1.50
C ASP A 93 -6.36 6.63 -2.05
N VAL A 94 -5.35 6.23 -1.28
CA VAL A 94 -4.44 5.15 -1.68
C VAL A 94 -4.62 3.97 -0.74
N ASP A 95 -5.27 2.94 -1.26
CA ASP A 95 -5.48 1.68 -0.56
C ASP A 95 -4.16 0.89 -0.46
N VAL A 96 -3.80 0.43 0.73
CA VAL A 96 -2.57 -0.33 0.99
C VAL A 96 -2.78 -1.52 1.93
N ILE A 97 -1.87 -2.49 1.83
CA ILE A 97 -1.64 -3.54 2.83
C ILE A 97 -0.15 -3.52 3.18
N TYR A 98 0.16 -3.73 4.46
CA TYR A 98 1.54 -3.78 4.95
C TYR A 98 1.96 -5.20 5.27
N VAL A 99 3.06 -5.62 4.67
CA VAL A 99 3.68 -6.93 4.89
C VAL A 99 5.04 -6.72 5.52
N ILE A 100 5.35 -7.47 6.57
CA ILE A 100 6.64 -7.40 7.25
C ILE A 100 7.36 -8.74 7.27
N GLU A 101 8.68 -8.69 7.34
CA GLU A 101 9.55 -9.84 7.60
C GLU A 101 10.76 -9.38 8.41
N ALA A 102 11.07 -10.08 9.49
CA ALA A 102 12.18 -9.75 10.38
C ALA A 102 12.71 -11.07 11.00
N PRO A 103 13.59 -11.80 10.29
CA PRO A 103 14.00 -13.14 10.72
C PRO A 103 14.81 -13.16 12.02
N ASP A 104 15.44 -12.03 12.35
CA ASP A 104 16.34 -11.89 13.51
C ASP A 104 15.66 -11.25 14.73
N LEU A 105 14.35 -10.95 14.66
CA LEU A 105 13.57 -10.35 15.74
C LEU A 105 12.44 -11.27 16.20
N GLU A 106 11.99 -11.10 17.43
CA GLU A 106 10.76 -11.74 17.88
C GLU A 106 9.54 -11.16 17.15
N ASP A 107 8.55 -12.00 16.86
CA ASP A 107 7.33 -11.61 16.11
C ASP A 107 6.63 -10.37 16.72
N ALA A 108 6.58 -10.27 18.05
CA ALA A 108 5.95 -9.17 18.75
C ALA A 108 6.71 -7.84 18.58
N GLU A 109 8.05 -7.91 18.58
CA GLU A 109 8.93 -6.76 18.38
C GLU A 109 8.88 -6.29 16.92
N ALA A 110 8.99 -7.24 15.98
CA ALA A 110 8.84 -6.97 14.56
C ALA A 110 7.49 -6.32 14.23
N ALA A 111 6.39 -6.82 14.82
CA ALA A 111 5.06 -6.24 14.65
C ALA A 111 4.95 -4.84 15.24
N THR A 112 5.59 -4.58 16.39
CA THR A 112 5.60 -3.26 17.04
C THR A 112 6.34 -2.24 16.19
N ILE A 113 7.56 -2.56 15.73
CA ILE A 113 8.36 -1.70 14.86
C ILE A 113 7.63 -1.51 13.51
N GLY A 114 7.17 -2.59 12.89
CA GLY A 114 6.43 -2.54 11.64
C GLY A 114 5.18 -1.65 11.72
N THR A 115 4.42 -1.74 12.81
CA THR A 115 3.26 -0.87 13.07
C THR A 115 3.68 0.59 13.22
N ALA A 116 4.78 0.87 13.92
CA ALA A 116 5.31 2.22 14.07
C ALA A 116 5.73 2.84 12.73
N LEU A 117 6.36 2.04 11.85
CA LEU A 117 6.73 2.44 10.50
C LEU A 117 5.50 2.71 9.62
N ALA A 118 4.52 1.79 9.60
CA ALA A 118 3.28 1.95 8.86
C ALA A 118 2.48 3.19 9.31
N ALA A 119 2.36 3.41 10.62
CA ALA A 119 1.74 4.62 11.15
C ALA A 119 2.56 5.88 10.84
N GLY A 120 3.89 5.77 10.78
CA GLY A 120 4.79 6.86 10.37
C GLY A 120 4.58 7.28 8.92
N ILE A 121 4.35 6.33 8.01
CA ILE A 121 3.98 6.61 6.63
C ILE A 121 2.71 7.46 6.58
N SER A 122 1.63 7.00 7.23
CA SER A 122 0.36 7.75 7.26
C SER A 122 0.55 9.17 7.82
N ARG A 123 1.31 9.32 8.92
CA ARG A 123 1.61 10.66 9.47
C ARG A 123 2.36 11.55 8.48
N ALA A 124 3.41 11.04 7.84
CA ALA A 124 4.17 11.81 6.86
C ALA A 124 3.31 12.25 5.65
N ILE A 125 2.36 11.43 5.23
CA ILE A 125 1.49 11.70 4.08
C ILE A 125 0.33 12.65 4.41
N SER A 126 -0.47 12.37 5.45
CA SER A 126 -1.77 13.03 5.67
C SER A 126 -1.83 14.02 6.84
N SER A 127 -0.82 14.06 7.73
CA SER A 127 -0.85 14.99 8.87
C SER A 127 -0.94 16.46 8.47
N THR A 128 -1.55 17.28 9.32
CA THR A 128 -1.59 18.73 9.14
C THR A 128 -0.19 19.33 9.27
N GLY A 129 0.10 20.37 8.48
CA GLY A 129 1.40 21.03 8.47
C GLY A 129 1.39 22.24 7.54
N THR A 130 2.53 22.92 7.46
CA THR A 130 2.72 24.08 6.55
C THR A 130 2.39 23.73 5.12
N GLU A 131 2.92 22.61 4.65
CA GLU A 131 2.53 22.02 3.37
C GLU A 131 1.37 21.02 3.63
N PRO A 132 0.18 21.21 3.05
CA PRO A 132 -0.99 20.38 3.36
C PRO A 132 -0.76 18.89 3.07
N GLY A 133 -1.43 18.01 3.82
CA GLY A 133 -1.44 16.57 3.54
C GLY A 133 -1.83 16.26 2.09
N LEU A 134 -1.42 15.10 1.58
CA LEU A 134 -1.66 14.73 0.17
C LEU A 134 -3.04 14.10 -0.03
N TRP A 135 -3.21 12.89 0.50
CA TRP A 135 -4.39 12.03 0.42
C TRP A 135 -4.34 11.06 1.59
N GLU A 136 -5.43 10.34 1.89
CA GLU A 136 -5.41 9.36 2.97
C GLU A 136 -4.78 8.03 2.53
N VAL A 137 -4.01 7.44 3.43
CA VAL A 137 -3.46 6.09 3.26
C VAL A 137 -4.45 5.10 3.88
N ASP A 138 -5.27 4.45 3.07
CA ASP A 138 -6.31 3.54 3.56
C ASP A 138 -5.80 2.10 3.67
N ALA A 139 -5.75 1.56 4.89
CA ALA A 139 -5.36 0.17 5.15
C ALA A 139 -6.56 -0.78 5.39
N ASN A 140 -7.78 -0.41 5.00
CA ASN A 140 -9.01 -1.16 5.33
C ASN A 140 -9.17 -2.46 4.52
N LEU A 141 -8.43 -2.65 3.43
CA LEU A 141 -8.42 -3.89 2.64
C LEU A 141 -7.53 -4.99 3.25
N ARG A 142 -6.87 -4.74 4.39
CA ARG A 142 -6.10 -5.75 5.12
C ARG A 142 -7.02 -6.82 5.73
N PRO A 143 -6.50 -8.03 6.01
CA PRO A 143 -7.22 -9.07 6.75
C PRO A 143 -7.94 -8.53 8.00
N GLU A 144 -9.22 -8.91 8.17
CA GLU A 144 -10.14 -8.41 9.21
C GLU A 144 -10.41 -6.88 9.21
N GLY A 145 -9.98 -6.17 8.17
CA GLY A 145 -10.17 -4.72 8.01
C GLY A 145 -9.68 -3.94 9.22
N LYS A 146 -10.49 -2.98 9.69
CA LYS A 146 -10.16 -2.10 10.84
C LYS A 146 -9.87 -2.85 12.13
N SER A 147 -10.43 -4.05 12.30
CA SER A 147 -10.25 -4.88 13.51
C SER A 147 -8.98 -5.72 13.47
N GLY A 148 -8.35 -5.85 12.30
CA GLY A 148 -7.12 -6.60 12.13
C GLY A 148 -5.87 -5.79 12.44
N PRO A 149 -4.74 -6.47 12.73
CA PRO A 149 -3.45 -5.81 12.92
C PRO A 149 -3.06 -5.02 11.68
N LEU A 150 -2.43 -3.85 11.88
CA LEU A 150 -2.05 -2.96 10.77
C LEU A 150 -1.01 -3.60 9.85
N VAL A 151 -0.09 -4.37 10.43
CA VAL A 151 0.96 -5.11 9.74
C VAL A 151 0.84 -6.60 10.06
N ARG A 152 1.22 -7.45 9.11
CA ARG A 152 1.33 -8.90 9.31
C ARG A 152 2.51 -9.46 8.54
N THR A 153 3.00 -10.61 8.97
CA THR A 153 3.98 -11.36 8.20
C THR A 153 3.36 -11.95 6.92
N LEU A 154 4.19 -12.27 5.93
CA LEU A 154 3.73 -12.95 4.72
C LEU A 154 3.04 -14.31 5.06
N PRO A 155 3.61 -15.20 5.89
CA PRO A 155 2.92 -16.43 6.30
C PRO A 155 1.57 -16.18 7.00
N SER A 156 1.47 -15.12 7.81
CA SER A 156 0.22 -14.74 8.48
C SER A 156 -0.87 -14.31 7.50
N HIS A 157 -0.52 -13.53 6.45
CA HIS A 157 -1.45 -13.22 5.37
C HIS A 157 -1.92 -14.47 4.64
N LEU A 158 -1.01 -15.35 4.23
CA LEU A 158 -1.36 -16.57 3.49
C LEU A 158 -2.22 -17.52 4.32
N SER A 159 -1.90 -17.70 5.61
CA SER A 159 -2.77 -18.50 6.50
C SER A 159 -4.15 -17.86 6.65
N TYR A 160 -4.26 -16.54 6.60
CA TYR A 160 -5.56 -15.88 6.67
C TYR A 160 -6.40 -16.16 5.42
N TYR A 161 -5.81 -15.90 4.24
CA TYR A 161 -6.48 -16.13 2.97
C TYR A 161 -6.90 -17.58 2.78
N ALA A 162 -6.11 -18.54 3.28
CA ALA A 162 -6.44 -19.96 3.18
C ALA A 162 -7.65 -20.40 4.03
N LYS A 163 -7.91 -19.73 5.17
CA LYS A 163 -8.86 -20.23 6.19
C LYS A 163 -10.11 -19.39 6.34
N TRP A 164 -10.01 -18.07 6.19
CA TRP A 164 -11.07 -17.14 6.60
C TRP A 164 -11.46 -16.12 5.54
N ALA A 165 -10.75 -16.04 4.42
CA ALA A 165 -11.03 -14.99 3.44
C ALA A 165 -12.35 -15.17 2.69
N GLU A 166 -13.04 -14.05 2.55
CA GLU A 166 -14.28 -13.94 1.79
C GLU A 166 -14.01 -13.79 0.28
N SER A 167 -15.00 -14.12 -0.55
CA SER A 167 -14.83 -14.08 -2.02
C SER A 167 -14.42 -12.71 -2.57
N TRP A 168 -14.83 -11.62 -1.91
CA TRP A 168 -14.48 -10.26 -2.33
C TRP A 168 -13.01 -9.91 -2.05
N GLU A 169 -12.39 -10.52 -1.04
CA GLU A 169 -10.97 -10.28 -0.70
C GLU A 169 -10.07 -10.82 -1.80
N PHE A 170 -10.40 -11.99 -2.35
CA PHE A 170 -9.69 -12.52 -3.52
C PHE A 170 -9.85 -11.64 -4.76
N GLN A 171 -11.00 -10.98 -4.94
CA GLN A 171 -11.17 -10.00 -6.02
C GLN A 171 -10.31 -8.75 -5.80
N ALA A 172 -10.16 -8.29 -4.57
CA ALA A 172 -9.27 -7.18 -4.24
C ALA A 172 -7.80 -7.52 -4.52
N LEU A 173 -7.38 -8.76 -4.22
CA LEU A 173 -6.02 -9.26 -4.45
C LEU A 173 -5.60 -9.28 -5.94
N LEU A 174 -6.55 -9.26 -6.89
CA LEU A 174 -6.22 -9.12 -8.32
C LEU A 174 -5.40 -7.86 -8.62
N LYS A 175 -5.58 -6.82 -7.81
CA LYS A 175 -4.91 -5.52 -7.96
C LYS A 175 -3.74 -5.35 -7.00
N ALA A 176 -3.31 -6.39 -6.27
CA ALA A 176 -2.17 -6.29 -5.36
C ALA A 176 -0.87 -6.04 -6.13
N ARG A 177 -0.17 -4.94 -5.80
CA ARG A 177 1.13 -4.57 -6.40
C ARG A 177 2.01 -3.90 -5.36
N THR A 178 3.28 -4.28 -5.30
CA THR A 178 4.28 -3.62 -4.46
C THR A 178 4.52 -2.21 -4.97
N ILE A 179 4.31 -1.22 -4.12
CA ILE A 179 4.48 0.20 -4.47
C ILE A 179 5.64 0.88 -3.74
N ALA A 180 6.06 0.34 -2.58
CA ALA A 180 7.16 0.89 -1.79
C ALA A 180 7.74 -0.15 -0.81
N GLY A 181 8.93 0.14 -0.28
CA GLY A 181 9.61 -0.64 0.74
C GLY A 181 10.42 -1.81 0.19
N ASP A 182 10.42 -2.92 0.94
CA ASP A 182 11.16 -4.13 0.59
C ASP A 182 10.55 -4.79 -0.67
N ARG A 183 11.27 -4.65 -1.79
CA ARG A 183 10.84 -5.15 -3.10
C ARG A 183 10.86 -6.66 -3.20
N ASP A 184 11.77 -7.32 -2.51
CA ASP A 184 11.86 -8.78 -2.53
C ASP A 184 10.68 -9.38 -1.76
N LEU A 185 10.42 -8.89 -0.54
CA LEU A 185 9.26 -9.27 0.25
C LEU A 185 7.95 -8.99 -0.50
N GLY A 186 7.84 -7.82 -1.13
CA GLY A 186 6.68 -7.45 -1.93
C GLY A 186 6.47 -8.38 -3.13
N SER A 187 7.54 -8.71 -3.88
CA SER A 187 7.45 -9.65 -5.00
C SER A 187 7.04 -11.06 -4.55
N ARG A 188 7.58 -11.53 -3.42
CA ARG A 188 7.16 -12.80 -2.81
C ARG A 188 5.68 -12.78 -2.41
N TYR A 189 5.18 -11.66 -1.88
CA TYR A 189 3.77 -11.48 -1.58
C TYR A 189 2.90 -11.58 -2.83
N GLU A 190 3.21 -10.81 -3.88
CA GLU A 190 2.48 -10.83 -5.16
C GLU A 190 2.41 -12.24 -5.76
N GLN A 191 3.55 -12.94 -5.81
CA GLN A 191 3.65 -14.29 -6.34
C GLN A 191 2.83 -15.29 -5.50
N ALA A 192 2.79 -15.12 -4.18
CA ALA A 192 2.07 -16.01 -3.29
C ALA A 192 0.54 -15.80 -3.32
N VAL A 193 0.07 -14.56 -3.53
CA VAL A 193 -1.38 -14.26 -3.60
C VAL A 193 -1.98 -14.49 -4.98
N GLN A 194 -1.19 -14.40 -6.06
CA GLN A 194 -1.68 -14.53 -7.44
C GLN A 194 -2.47 -15.84 -7.69
N PRO A 195 -2.02 -17.02 -7.24
CA PRO A 195 -2.77 -18.26 -7.46
C PRO A 195 -4.12 -18.26 -6.71
N LEU A 196 -4.20 -17.59 -5.56
CA LEU A 196 -5.39 -17.58 -4.71
C LEU A 196 -6.60 -16.91 -5.38
N VAL A 197 -6.34 -15.96 -6.28
CA VAL A 197 -7.39 -15.25 -7.04
C VAL A 197 -8.17 -16.19 -7.97
N TRP A 198 -7.51 -17.24 -8.48
CA TRP A 198 -8.06 -18.15 -9.49
C TRP A 198 -8.55 -19.47 -8.91
N LEU A 199 -8.23 -19.75 -7.66
CA LEU A 199 -8.63 -20.99 -7.01
C LEU A 199 -10.11 -20.91 -6.59
N PRO A 200 -10.90 -21.97 -6.83
CA PRO A 200 -12.21 -22.06 -6.22
C PRO A 200 -12.04 -22.04 -4.69
N PRO A 201 -12.91 -21.33 -3.94
CA PRO A 201 -12.86 -21.36 -2.48
C PRO A 201 -12.86 -22.81 -2.02
N ALA A 202 -12.01 -23.15 -1.04
CA ALA A 202 -11.94 -24.50 -0.51
C ALA A 202 -13.29 -24.89 0.14
N GLY A 203 -14.17 -25.52 -0.63
CA GLY A 203 -15.52 -25.87 -0.21
C GLY A 203 -16.40 -26.29 -1.38
N LYS A 204 -17.08 -27.44 -1.24
CA LYS A 204 -18.01 -27.97 -2.27
C LYS A 204 -19.13 -26.94 -2.55
N GLY A 205 -19.20 -26.41 -3.77
CA GLY A 205 -20.42 -25.79 -4.32
C GLY A 205 -20.40 -24.28 -4.68
N SER A 206 -19.26 -23.66 -5.01
CA SER A 206 -19.19 -22.18 -5.12
C SER A 206 -19.04 -21.59 -6.54
N TRP A 207 -19.74 -22.12 -7.55
CA TRP A 207 -19.87 -21.41 -8.85
C TRP A 207 -21.02 -20.38 -8.87
N ASN A 208 -21.87 -20.34 -7.83
CA ASN A 208 -23.10 -19.54 -7.82
C ASN A 208 -22.98 -18.12 -7.22
N ARG A 209 -21.81 -17.70 -6.73
CA ARG A 209 -21.65 -16.38 -6.09
C ARG A 209 -21.36 -15.24 -7.08
N CYS A 210 -20.69 -15.52 -8.21
CA CYS A 210 -20.40 -14.50 -9.22
C CYS A 210 -21.66 -14.05 -10.02
N ARG A 211 -22.78 -14.77 -9.93
CA ARG A 211 -24.03 -14.44 -10.65
C ARG A 211 -24.99 -13.48 -9.91
N ARG A 212 -24.78 -13.19 -8.62
CA ARG A 212 -25.67 -12.28 -7.87
C ARG A 212 -25.37 -10.79 -8.07
N CYS A 213 -24.23 -10.43 -8.68
CA CYS A 213 -23.88 -9.04 -8.97
C CYS A 213 -24.39 -8.53 -10.33
N ALA A 214 -24.98 -9.38 -11.17
CA ALA A 214 -25.52 -8.99 -12.47
C ALA A 214 -27.06 -8.83 -12.49
N ALA A 215 -27.70 -8.91 -11.32
CA ALA A 215 -29.14 -8.69 -11.15
C ALA A 215 -29.37 -7.92 -9.86
N GLY A 216 -29.23 -6.60 -9.94
CA GLY A 216 -29.49 -5.63 -8.89
C GLY A 216 -29.45 -4.24 -9.48
#